data_AF-A0A3M5GMU8-F1
#
_entry.id   AF-A0A3M5GMU8-F1
#
_cell.length_a   1.000
_cell.length_b   1.000
_cell.length_c   1.000
_cell.angle_alpha   90.00
_cell.angle_beta   90.00
_cell.angle_gamma   90.00
#
_symmetry.space_group_name_H-M   'P 1'
#
loop_
_entity.id
_entity.type
_entity.pdbx_description
1 polymer ?
#
loop_
_entity_poly.entity_id
_entity_poly.type
_entity_poly.pdbx_seq_one_letter_code
_entity_poly.pdbx_strand_id
1 'polypeptide(L)' 'MTDGNIASCKVLEKCGFSFERRVPHAYQIGDQWFDDLKYHLRLR' A
#
# COMPACT_ATOMS: atom_id res chain seq x y z
N MET A 1 -0.01 2.74 0.88
CA MET A 1 1.04 2.64 -0.14
C MET A 1 0.34 2.57 -1.48
N THR A 2 0.62 3.48 -2.40
CA THR A 2 -0.13 3.59 -3.66
C THR A 2 -0.12 2.30 -4.47
N ASP A 3 -1.31 1.83 -4.84
CA ASP A 3 -1.45 0.66 -5.71
C ASP A 3 -0.71 0.85 -7.04
N GLY A 4 0.03 -0.18 -7.46
CA GLY A 4 0.88 -0.14 -8.66
C GLY A 4 2.35 0.27 -8.43
N ASN A 5 2.75 0.77 -7.25
CA ASN A 5 4.16 1.07 -6.96
C ASN A 5 4.94 -0.19 -6.50
N ILE A 6 5.27 -1.06 -7.45
CA ILE A 6 5.90 -2.37 -7.20
C ILE A 6 7.19 -2.27 -6.36
N ALA A 7 8.00 -1.23 -6.55
CA ALA A 7 9.25 -1.04 -5.81
C ALA A 7 9.01 -0.87 -4.30
N SER A 8 8.06 -0.01 -3.91
CA SER A 8 7.72 0.19 -2.50
C SER A 8 7.05 -1.06 -1.90
N CYS A 9 6.26 -1.82 -2.66
CA CYS A 9 5.71 -3.10 -2.19
C CYS A 9 6.83 -4.07 -1.79
N LYS A 10 7.86 -4.20 -2.64
CA LYS A 10 9.00 -5.09 -2.39
C LYS A 10 9.82 -4.65 -1.19
N VAL A 11 9.92 -3.36 -0.91
CA VAL A 11 10.57 -2.86 0.31
C VAL A 11 9.75 -3.25 1.55
N LEU A 12 8.43 -3.03 1.54
CA LEU A 12 7.56 -3.39 2.66
C LEU A 12 7.63 -4.89 2.98
N GLU A 13 7.55 -5.74 1.95
CA GLU A 13 7.72 -7.20 2.09
C GLU A 13 9.08 -7.56 2.73
N LYS A 14 10.18 -6.96 2.26
CA LYS A 14 11.52 -7.18 2.82
C LYS A 14 11.66 -6.70 4.26
N CYS A 15 10.90 -5.67 4.65
CA CYS A 15 10.85 -5.16 6.02
C CYS A 15 9.92 -5.98 6.94
N GLY A 16 9.35 -7.08 6.46
CA GLY A 16 8.50 -7.98 7.24
C GLY A 16 7.04 -7.55 7.36
N PHE A 17 6.62 -6.54 6.60
CA PHE A 17 5.21 -6.19 6.50
C PHE A 17 4.48 -7.19 5.60
N SER A 18 3.25 -7.53 5.96
CA SER A 18 2.37 -8.38 5.15
C SER A 18 1.24 -7.55 4.55
N PHE A 19 0.88 -7.85 3.30
CA PHE A 19 -0.27 -7.21 2.66
C PHE A 19 -1.56 -7.59 3.40
N GLU A 20 -2.38 -6.59 3.73
CA GLU A 20 -3.66 -6.81 4.40
C GLU A 20 -4.83 -6.70 3.41
N ARG A 21 -4.95 -5.53 2.76
CA ARG A 21 -6.08 -5.21 1.88
C ARG A 21 -5.78 -4.02 0.99
N ARG A 22 -6.52 -3.92 -0.11
CA ARG A 22 -6.62 -2.73 -0.95
C ARG A 22 -7.75 -1.83 -0.43
N VAL A 23 -7.52 -0.52 -0.41
CA VAL A 23 -8.52 0.49 -0.11
C VAL A 23 -8.78 1.28 -1.40
N PRO A 24 -9.96 1.12 -2.01
CA PRO A 24 -10.29 1.82 -3.24
C PRO A 24 -10.50 3.31 -2.99
N HIS A 25 -10.12 4.14 -3.97
CA HIS A 25 -10.28 5.61 -3.91
C HIS A 25 -9.77 6.24 -2.60
N ALA A 26 -8.63 5.77 -2.12
CA ALA A 26 -8.09 6.15 -0.83
C ALA A 26 -7.60 7.60 -0.78
N TYR A 27 -7.16 8.15 -1.91
CA TYR A 27 -6.77 9.55 -2.04
C TYR A 27 -6.89 10.03 -3.49
N GLN A 28 -6.87 11.35 -3.68
CA GLN A 28 -7.02 12.00 -4.97
C GLN A 28 -5.80 12.87 -5.28
N ILE A 29 -5.30 12.83 -6.53
CA ILE A 29 -4.31 13.78 -7.06
C ILE A 29 -4.90 14.40 -8.33
N GLY A 30 -5.13 15.71 -8.32
CA GLY A 30 -5.91 16.37 -9.36
C GLY A 30 -7.34 15.80 -9.40
N ASP A 31 -7.83 15.45 -10.59
CA ASP A 31 -9.15 14.85 -10.78
C ASP A 31 -9.15 13.31 -10.75
N GLN A 32 -7.99 12.69 -10.47
CA GLN A 32 -7.83 11.24 -10.47
C GLN A 32 -7.78 10.67 -9.05
N TRP A 33 -8.60 9.65 -8.81
CA TRP A 33 -8.56 8.84 -7.60
C TRP A 33 -7.57 7.70 -7.72
N PHE A 34 -6.92 7.38 -6.60
CA PHE A 34 -5.93 6.32 -6.50
C PHE A 34 -6.26 5.39 -5.34
N ASP A 35 -5.96 4.12 -5.55
CA ASP A 35 -6.08 3.08 -4.55
C ASP A 35 -4.83 2.99 -3.69
N ASP A 36 -5.00 2.56 -2.46
CA ASP A 36 -3.91 2.41 -1.50
C ASP A 36 -3.91 0.97 -0.98
N LEU A 37 -2.76 0.32 -1.01
CA LEU A 37 -2.50 -0.96 -0.38
C LEU A 37 -2.12 -0.73 1.08
N LYS A 38 -2.84 -1.39 1.99
CA LYS A 38 -2.53 -1.41 3.42
C LYS A 38 -1.73 -2.65 3.75
N TYR A 39 -0.67 -2.42 4.50
CA TYR A 39 0.26 -3.43 4.98
C TYR A 39 0.30 -3.36 6.49
N HIS A 40 0.47 -4.52 7.14
CA HIS A 40 0.55 -4.63 8.58
C HIS A 40 1.88 -5.26 9.00
N LEU A 41 2.46 -4.76 10.09
CA LEU A 41 3.59 -5.40 10.78
C LEU A 41 3.11 -5.83 12.16
N ARG A 42 3.20 -7.13 12.46
CA ARG A 42 2.86 -7.64 13.80
C ARG A 42 4.09 -7.49 14.69
N LEU A 43 4.07 -6.50 15.57
CA LEU A 43 5.05 -6.36 16.63
C LEU A 43 4.72 -7.34 17.77
N ARG A 44 5.75 -7.91 18.39
CA ARG A 44 5.65 -8.82 19.53
C ARG A 44 5.83 -8.06 20.84
#